data_AF-A0A3M1NY88-F1
#
_entry.id   AF-A0A3M1NY88-F1
#
_cell.length_a   1.000
_cell.length_b   1.000
_cell.length_c   1.000
_cell.angle_alpha   90.00
_cell.angle_beta   90.00
_cell.angle_gamma   90.00
#
_symmetry.space_group_name_H-M   'P 1'
#
loop_
_entity.id
_entity.type
_entity.pdbx_description
1 polymer ?
#
loop_
_entity_poly.entity_id
_entity_poly.type
_entity_poly.pdbx_seq_one_letter_code
_entity_poly.pdbx_strand_id
1 'polypeptide(L)' 'MKTRINLTIDKEIVPLAKRYARKMGKSVSELVELLLREHIQMEEPTFSQKWLGKFTVEVKNERRFEKLSQRYQL' A
#
# COMPACT_ATOMS: atom_id res chain seq x y z
N MET A 1 -14.25 -7.34 -9.25
CA MET A 1 -15.07 -6.21 -9.73
C MET A 1 -14.22 -4.95 -9.76
N LYS A 2 -14.38 -4.06 -10.73
CA LYS A 2 -13.60 -2.79 -10.81
C LYS A 2 -14.38 -1.65 -10.14
N THR A 3 -13.68 -0.80 -9.40
CA THR A 3 -14.23 0.42 -8.79
C THR A 3 -13.85 1.63 -9.64
N ARG A 4 -14.77 2.58 -9.84
CA ARG A 4 -14.51 3.80 -10.62
C ARG A 4 -13.74 4.80 -9.75
N ILE A 5 -12.68 5.38 -10.33
CA ILE A 5 -11.94 6.50 -9.75
C ILE A 5 -11.98 7.65 -10.76
N ASN A 6 -12.24 8.87 -10.28
CA ASN A 6 -12.14 10.08 -11.08
C ASN A 6 -10.79 10.74 -10.80
N LEU A 7 -10.03 11.05 -11.85
CA LEU A 7 -8.71 11.67 -11.75
C LEU A 7 -8.72 12.99 -12.50
N THR A 8 -8.17 14.03 -11.88
CA THR A 8 -7.87 15.30 -12.54
C THR A 8 -6.44 15.25 -13.04
N ILE A 9 -6.24 15.55 -14.32
CA ILE A 9 -4.95 15.44 -15.02
C ILE A 9 -4.82 16.65 -15.93
N ASP A 10 -3.60 17.15 -16.11
CA ASP A 10 -3.33 18.23 -17.06
C ASP A 10 -3.79 17.87 -18.46
N LYS A 11 -4.49 18.81 -19.10
CA LYS A 11 -5.07 18.63 -20.44
C LYS A 11 -4.04 18.23 -21.48
N GLU A 12 -2.81 18.74 -21.34
CA GLU A 12 -1.70 18.50 -22.27
C GLU A 12 -1.18 17.06 -22.19
N ILE A 13 -1.34 16.41 -21.02
CA ILE A 13 -0.89 15.04 -20.78
C ILE A 13 -1.86 14.01 -21.38
N VAL A 14 -3.16 14.32 -21.45
CA VAL A 14 -4.19 13.40 -21.97
C VAL A 14 -3.85 12.79 -23.35
N PRO A 15 -3.47 13.56 -24.39
CA PRO A 15 -3.12 12.98 -25.69
C PRO A 15 -1.84 12.14 -25.63
N LEU A 16 -0.87 12.51 -24.79
CA LEU A 16 0.38 11.77 -24.62
C LEU A 16 0.12 10.42 -23.94
N ALA A 17 -0.67 10.41 -22.86
CA ALA A 17 -1.07 9.22 -22.14
C ALA A 17 -1.84 8.23 -23.04
N LYS A 18 -2.80 8.72 -23.82
CA LYS A 18 -3.54 7.88 -24.80
C LYS A 18 -2.61 7.28 -25.84
N ARG A 19 -1.67 8.06 -26.39
CA ARG A 19 -0.71 7.59 -27.39
C ARG A 19 0.21 6.52 -26.80
N TYR A 20 0.70 6.73 -25.59
CA TYR A 20 1.55 5.78 -24.88
C TYR A 20 0.80 4.48 -24.57
N ALA A 21 -0.40 4.56 -24.01
CA ALA A 21 -1.23 3.39 -23.73
C ALA A 21 -1.52 2.57 -25.00
N ARG A 22 -1.86 3.24 -26.12
CA ARG A 22 -2.10 2.58 -27.41
C ARG A 22 -0.86 1.86 -27.94
N LYS A 23 0.33 2.44 -27.80
CA LYS A 23 1.60 1.77 -28.18
C LYS A 23 1.81 0.47 -27.39
N MET A 24 1.31 0.39 -26.16
CA MET A 24 1.38 -0.80 -25.31
C MET A 24 0.16 -1.73 -25.48
N GLY A 25 -0.75 -1.46 -26.42
CA GLY A 25 -1.97 -2.24 -26.60
C GLY A 25 -2.96 -2.14 -25.43
N LYS A 26 -2.87 -1.09 -24.61
CA LYS A 26 -3.66 -0.88 -23.38
C LYS A 26 -4.51 0.38 -23.47
N SER A 27 -5.52 0.46 -22.62
CA SER A 27 -6.25 1.69 -22.33
C SER A 27 -5.52 2.54 -21.29
N VAL A 28 -5.89 3.83 -21.18
CA VAL A 28 -5.32 4.72 -20.15
C VAL A 28 -5.69 4.24 -18.74
N SER A 29 -6.89 3.68 -18.52
CA SER A 29 -7.25 3.17 -17.19
C SER A 29 -6.44 1.93 -16.81
N GLU A 30 -6.16 1.04 -17.76
CA GLU A 30 -5.28 -0.12 -17.53
C GLU A 30 -3.83 0.29 -17.28
N LEU A 31 -3.35 1.32 -17.98
CA LEU A 31 -2.02 1.88 -17.74
C LEU A 31 -1.91 2.45 -16.32
N VAL A 32 -2.90 3.25 -15.89
CA VAL A 32 -2.94 3.81 -14.54
C VAL A 32 -3.05 2.71 -13.49
N GLU A 33 -3.90 1.70 -13.71
CA GLU A 33 -4.03 0.56 -12.80
C GLU A 33 -2.70 -0.19 -12.64
N LEU A 34 -1.96 -0.41 -13.74
CA LEU A 34 -0.67 -1.08 -13.72
C LEU A 34 0.38 -0.28 -12.94
N LEU A 35 0.51 1.02 -13.24
CA LEU A 35 1.45 1.90 -12.54
C LEU A 35 1.13 1.98 -11.03
N LEU A 36 -0.14 2.08 -10.67
CA LEU A 36 -0.56 2.08 -9.27
C LEU A 36 -0.20 0.75 -8.59
N ARG A 37 -0.41 -0.39 -9.24
CA ARG A 37 -0.04 -1.70 -8.67
C ARG A 37 1.45 -1.83 -8.44
N GLU A 38 2.27 -1.41 -9.40
CA GLU A 38 3.73 -1.44 -9.29
C GLU A 38 4.23 -0.60 -8.12
N HIS A 39 3.64 0.59 -7.90
CA HIS A 39 4.09 1.49 -6.84
C HIS A 39 3.50 1.16 -5.47
N ILE A 40 2.26 0.65 -5.42
CA ILE A 40 1.61 0.25 -4.15
C ILE A 40 2.17 -1.06 -3.61
N GLN A 41 2.58 -2.02 -4.46
CA GLN A 41 3.18 -3.27 -3.99
C GLN A 41 4.51 -3.06 -3.26
N MET A 42 5.19 -1.93 -3.47
CA MET A 42 6.39 -1.57 -2.71
C MET A 42 6.08 -1.03 -1.30
N GLU A 43 4.84 -0.63 -1.03
CA GLU A 43 4.42 0.01 0.22
C GLU A 43 3.33 -0.79 0.96
N GLU A 44 3.34 -2.13 0.94
CA GLU A 44 2.50 -2.82 1.93
C GLU A 44 3.06 -2.51 3.33
N PRO A 45 2.31 -1.78 4.18
CA PRO A 45 2.83 -1.44 5.49
C PRO A 45 2.92 -2.73 6.30
N THR A 46 4.05 -2.93 6.97
CA THR A 46 4.21 -4.02 7.93
C THR A 46 3.08 -3.93 8.98
N PHE A 47 2.78 -5.04 9.64
CA PHE A 47 1.76 -5.05 10.70
C PHE A 47 1.95 -3.90 11.73
N SER A 48 3.21 -3.57 12.06
CA SER A 48 3.57 -2.46 12.95
C SER A 48 3.25 -1.07 12.37
N GLN A 49 3.42 -0.86 11.06
CA GLN A 49 3.08 0.40 10.38
C GLN A 49 1.57 0.58 10.24
N LYS A 50 0.82 -0.50 9.95
CA LYS A 50 -0.66 -0.50 9.90
C LYS A 50 -1.29 -0.05 11.22
N TRP A 51 -0.65 -0.35 12.36
CA TRP A 51 -1.20 -0.08 13.68
C TRP A 51 -0.72 1.24 14.31
N LEU A 52 -0.15 2.16 13.51
CA LEU A 52 0.28 3.49 13.96
C LEU A 52 1.35 3.45 15.07
N GLY A 53 2.28 2.50 15.02
CA GLY A 53 3.62 2.63 15.61
C GLY A 53 3.72 2.91 17.12
N LYS A 54 2.72 2.58 17.95
CA LYS A 54 2.83 2.75 19.40
C LYS A 54 2.32 1.53 20.18
N PHE A 55 2.79 0.34 19.81
CA PHE A 55 2.72 -0.80 20.73
C PHE A 55 3.80 -0.65 21.79
N THR A 56 3.44 -0.04 22.92
CA THR A 56 4.22 -0.17 24.14
C THR A 56 3.76 -1.43 24.86
N VAL A 57 4.69 -2.32 25.17
CA VAL A 57 4.40 -3.50 25.98
C VAL A 57 3.93 -3.04 27.35
N GLU A 58 2.67 -3.32 27.68
CA GLU A 58 2.13 -3.05 29.02
C GLU A 58 2.71 -4.10 29.98
N VAL A 59 3.68 -3.70 30.80
CA VAL A 59 4.32 -4.59 31.78
C VAL A 59 3.31 -4.95 32.85
N LYS A 60 2.91 -6.23 32.89
CA LYS A 60 2.04 -6.78 33.93
C LYS A 60 2.82 -7.79 34.76
N ASN A 61 2.66 -7.72 36.09
CA ASN A 61 3.21 -8.72 37.03
C ASN A 61 2.39 -10.02 37.01
N GLU A 62 2.17 -10.54 35.81
CA GLU A 62 1.46 -11.80 35.60
C GLU A 62 2.46 -12.87 35.17
N ARG A 63 2.36 -14.06 35.77
CA ARG A 63 3.21 -15.21 35.45
C ARG A 63 3.18 -15.61 33.97
N ARG A 64 2.10 -15.26 33.26
CA ARG A 64 1.98 -15.47 31.81
C ARG A 64 2.82 -14.47 31.02
N PHE A 65 2.88 -13.21 31.46
CA PHE A 65 3.68 -12.16 30.84
C PHE A 65 5.18 -12.48 30.94
N GLU A 66 5.67 -12.84 32.13
CA GLU A 66 7.08 -13.21 32.36
C GLU A 66 7.56 -14.34 31.45
N LYS A 67 6.73 -15.37 31.24
CA LYS A 67 7.06 -16.48 30.34
C LYS A 67 7.12 -16.03 28.88
N LEU A 68 6.26 -15.10 28.48
CA LEU A 68 6.20 -14.62 27.11
C LEU A 68 7.34 -13.62 26.83
N SER A 69 7.68 -12.74 27.77
CA SER A 69 8.80 -11.81 27.61
C SER A 69 10.13 -12.56 27.44
N GLN A 70 10.38 -13.59 28.24
CA GLN A 70 11.57 -14.43 28.11
C GLN A 70 11.65 -15.17 26.76
N ARG A 71 10.52 -15.68 26.26
CA ARG A 71 10.47 -16.46 25.01
C ARG A 71 10.67 -15.60 23.77
N TYR A 72 10.08 -14.39 23.77
CA TYR A 72 10.03 -13.52 22.60
C TYR A 72 11.00 -12.33 22.67
N GLN A 73 11.80 -12.22 23.74
CA GLN A 73 12.74 -11.12 23.99
C GLN A 73 12.05 -9.74 23.87
N LEU A 74 10.86 -9.65 24.50
CA LEU A 74 10.06 -8.41 24.56
C LEU A 74 10.65 -7.41 25.55
#